data_AF-A0A6Y5EMR3-F1
#
_entry.id   AF-A0A6Y5EMR3-F1
#
_cell.length_a   1.000
_cell.length_b   1.000
_cell.length_c   1.000
_cell.angle_alpha   90.00
_cell.angle_beta   90.00
_cell.angle_gamma   90.00
#
_symmetry.space_group_name_H-M   'P 1'
#
loop_
_entity.id
_entity.type
_entity.pdbx_description
1 polymer ?
#
loop_
_entity_poly.entity_id
_entity_poly.type
_entity_poly.pdbx_seq_one_letter_code
_entity_poly.pdbx_strand_id
1 'polypeptide(L)' 'GDQQNDVSMFAAAGISIAMGNAPDAVKRQAGYVTATNDEEGIVHALEWLRCLTHPVTMRQRLTAAKDNESN' A
#
# COMPACT_ATOMS: atom_id res chain seq x y z
N GLY A 1 6.43 -0.43 3.74
CA GLY A 1 7.68 -1.21 3.64
C GLY A 1 7.83 -2.08 4.85
N ASP A 2 8.49 -3.20 4.71
CA ASP A 2 8.68 -4.17 5.78
C ASP A 2 10.12 -4.66 5.90
N GLN A 3 10.98 -4.28 4.96
CA GLN A 3 12.35 -4.74 4.88
C GLN A 3 13.35 -3.59 4.73
N GLN A 4 14.63 -3.92 4.89
CA GLN A 4 15.72 -2.93 4.87
C GLN A 4 15.83 -2.20 3.52
N ASN A 5 15.46 -2.84 2.40
CA ASN A 5 15.46 -2.22 1.09
C ASN A 5 14.38 -1.13 0.93
N ASP A 6 13.37 -1.07 1.81
CA ASP A 6 12.34 -0.01 1.77
C ASP A 6 12.79 1.29 2.45
N VAL A 7 13.83 1.22 3.28
CA VAL A 7 14.28 2.33 4.13
C VAL A 7 14.67 3.57 3.31
N SER A 8 15.37 3.38 2.18
CA SER A 8 15.75 4.49 1.31
C SER A 8 14.52 5.21 0.74
N MET A 9 13.44 4.47 0.49
CA MET A 9 12.17 5.03 0.03
C MET A 9 11.46 5.81 1.14
N PHE A 10 11.58 5.40 2.41
CA PHE A 10 10.95 6.12 3.53
C PHE A 10 11.46 7.56 3.69
N ALA A 11 12.75 7.79 3.43
CA ALA A 11 13.34 9.13 3.49
C ALA A 11 12.87 10.04 2.34
N ALA A 12 12.53 9.45 1.19
CA ALA A 12 12.05 10.19 0.01
C ALA A 12 10.53 10.41 0.03
N ALA A 13 9.77 9.53 0.68
CA ALA A 13 8.32 9.59 0.74
C ALA A 13 7.84 10.71 1.68
N GLY A 14 6.84 11.48 1.25
CA GLY A 14 6.19 12.46 2.13
C GLY A 14 5.40 11.83 3.28
N ILE A 15 4.96 10.58 3.11
CA ILE A 15 4.38 9.75 4.16
C ILE A 15 5.01 8.36 4.05
N SER A 16 5.75 7.94 5.08
CA SER A 16 6.39 6.63 5.16
C SER A 16 5.69 5.74 6.18
N ILE A 17 5.33 4.52 5.75
CA ILE A 17 4.60 3.55 6.57
C ILE A 17 5.37 2.22 6.58
N ALA A 18 5.68 1.72 7.77
CA ALA A 18 6.25 0.39 7.98
C ALA A 18 5.16 -0.62 8.38
N MET A 19 5.28 -1.87 7.95
CA MET A 19 4.40 -2.96 8.40
C MET A 19 4.75 -3.40 9.84
N GLY A 20 3.78 -3.95 10.56
CA GLY A 20 3.98 -4.40 11.95
C GLY A 20 5.00 -5.53 12.09
N ASN A 21 5.09 -6.40 11.07
CA ASN A 21 6.03 -7.52 10.99
C ASN A 21 7.44 -7.09 10.56
N ALA A 22 7.66 -5.81 10.26
CA ALA A 22 8.97 -5.29 9.88
C ALA A 22 9.96 -5.35 11.06
N PRO A 23 11.27 -5.52 10.80
CA PRO A 23 12.30 -5.41 11.83
C PRO A 23 12.24 -4.04 12.53
N ASP A 24 12.58 -3.99 13.82
CA ASP A 24 12.50 -2.73 14.59
C ASP A 24 13.39 -1.63 14.00
N ALA A 25 14.50 -1.98 13.38
CA ALA A 25 15.35 -1.02 12.67
C ALA A 25 14.63 -0.35 11.49
N VAL A 26 13.74 -1.06 10.80
CA VAL A 26 12.92 -0.53 9.70
C VAL A 26 11.77 0.31 10.26
N LYS A 27 11.07 -0.20 11.29
CA LYS A 27 9.93 0.50 11.92
C LYS A 27 10.32 1.88 12.47
N ARG A 28 11.49 2.00 13.11
CA ARG A 28 12.01 3.27 13.64
C ARG A 28 12.30 4.34 12.57
N GLN A 29 12.36 3.94 11.31
CA GLN A 29 12.66 4.84 10.18
C GLN A 29 11.40 5.27 9.43
N ALA A 30 10.23 4.70 9.75
CA ALA A 30 8.95 5.12 9.20
C ALA A 30 8.27 6.16 10.10
N GLY A 31 7.47 7.04 9.51
CA GLY A 31 6.64 8.00 10.25
C GLY A 31 5.43 7.37 10.91
N TYR A 32 4.99 6.21 10.43
CA TYR A 32 3.89 5.43 10.99
C TYR A 32 4.16 3.93 10.85
N VAL A 33 3.69 3.14 11.81
CA VAL A 33 3.73 1.67 11.77
C VAL A 33 2.30 1.17 11.74
N THR A 34 1.95 0.41 10.70
CA THR A 34 0.62 -0.21 10.56
C THR A 34 0.64 -1.65 11.11
N ALA A 35 -0.49 -2.36 11.01
CA ALA A 35 -0.58 -3.77 11.39
C ALA A 35 0.35 -4.66 10.55
N THR A 36 0.47 -5.94 10.90
CA THR A 36 1.27 -6.89 10.12
C THR A 36 0.65 -7.14 8.73
N ASN A 37 1.41 -7.77 7.83
CA ASN A 37 0.90 -8.23 6.55
C ASN A 37 -0.25 -9.26 6.69
N ASP A 38 -0.18 -10.12 7.71
CA ASP A 38 -1.21 -11.13 7.99
C ASP A 38 -2.47 -10.54 8.64
N GLU A 39 -2.38 -9.32 9.19
CA GLU A 39 -3.46 -8.56 9.82
C GLU A 39 -3.89 -7.37 8.95
N GLU A 40 -3.90 -7.53 7.63
CA GLU A 40 -4.39 -6.52 6.68
C GLU A 40 -3.73 -5.13 6.82
N GLY A 41 -2.44 -5.05 7.17
CA GLY A 41 -1.76 -3.79 7.47
C GLY A 41 -1.85 -2.72 6.36
N ILE A 42 -1.98 -3.12 5.08
CA ILE A 42 -2.22 -2.17 3.99
C ILE A 42 -3.60 -1.51 4.09
N VAL A 43 -4.64 -2.28 4.44
CA VAL A 43 -6.00 -1.77 4.63
C VAL A 43 -6.01 -0.76 5.77
N HIS A 44 -5.46 -1.12 6.94
CA HIS A 44 -5.32 -0.21 8.07
C HIS A 44 -4.54 1.06 7.73
N ALA A 45 -3.47 0.95 6.93
CA ALA A 45 -2.70 2.11 6.48
C ALA A 45 -3.54 3.03 5.58
N LEU A 46 -4.33 2.47 4.65
CA LEU A 46 -5.20 3.24 3.76
C LEU A 46 -6.38 3.88 4.51
N GLU A 47 -6.91 3.23 5.54
CA GLU A 47 -7.91 3.81 6.45
C GLU A 47 -7.33 4.97 7.25
N TRP A 48 -6.12 4.80 7.81
CA TRP A 48 -5.41 5.86 8.54
C TRP A 48 -5.13 7.07 7.64
N LEU A 49 -4.77 6.84 6.38
CA LEU A 49 -4.63 7.86 5.33
C LEU A 49 -5.97 8.47 4.88
N ARG A 50 -7.10 7.93 5.33
CA ARG A 50 -8.46 8.29 4.89
C ARG A 50 -8.70 8.11 3.39
N CYS A 51 -7.93 7.22 2.76
CA CYS A 51 -8.10 6.87 1.34
C CYS A 51 -9.35 6.03 1.09
N LEU A 52 -9.78 5.21 2.07
CA LEU A 52 -10.97 4.37 1.93
C LEU A 52 -12.30 5.10 2.19
N THR A 53 -12.24 6.27 2.84
CA THR A 53 -13.43 7.07 3.19
C THR A 53 -13.73 8.20 2.22
N HIS A 54 -12.93 8.35 1.16
CA HIS A 54 -13.21 9.27 0.05
C HIS A 54 -13.82 8.51 -1.12
N PRO A 55 -14.92 8.99 -1.73
CA PRO A 55 -15.44 8.41 -2.97
C PRO A 55 -14.46 8.70 -4.11
N VAL A 56 -13.44 7.86 -4.25
CA VAL A 56 -12.65 7.78 -5.48
C VAL A 56 -13.46 6.95 -6.45
N THR A 57 -14.27 7.62 -7.28
CA THR A 57 -15.00 6.97 -8.37
C THR A 57 -13.99 6.36 -9.35
N MET A 58 -13.62 5.09 -9.14
CA MET A 58 -12.85 4.31 -10.11
C MET A 58 -13.68 4.16 -11.38
N ARG A 59 -13.43 4.99 -12.40
CA ARG A 59 -13.84 4.66 -13.76
C ARG A 59 -12.96 3.51 -14.23
N GLN A 60 -13.42 2.27 -14.06
CA GLN A 60 -12.84 1.15 -14.81
C GLN A 60 -13.14 1.39 -16.29
N ARG A 61 -12.16 1.87 -17.06
CA ARG A 61 -12.12 1.61 -18.50
C ARG A 61 -11.69 0.16 -18.65
N LEU A 62 -12.65 -0.76 -18.71
CA LEU A 62 -12.45 -2.04 -19.36
C LEU A 62 -12.19 -1.73 -20.84
N THR A 63 -10.92 -1.72 -21.25
CA THR A 63 -10.58 -1.85 -22.66
C THR A 63 -10.99 -3.26 -23.07
N ALA A 64 -12.10 -3.37 -23.79
CA ALA A 64 -12.47 -4.59 -24.49
C ALA A 64 -11.38 -4.92 -25.51
N ALA A 65 -10.45 -5.77 -25.11
CA ALA A 65 -9.50 -6.44 -25.99
C ALA A 65 -9.57 -7.93 -25.67
N LYS A 66 -10.50 -8.61 -26.36
CA LYS A 66 -10.43 -10.02 -26.75
C LYS A 66 -11.22 -10.18 -28.04
N ASP A 67 -10.51 -9.98 -29.14
CA ASP A 67 -10.31 -10.99 -30.18
C ASP A 67 -11.54 -11.82 -30.61
N ASN A 68 -11.89 -11.56 -31.86
CA ASN A 68 -12.53 -12.47 -32.82
C ASN A 68 -11.92 -13.89 -32.77
N GLU A 69 -12.73 -14.93 -32.57
CA GLU A 69 -12.60 -16.24 -33.24
C GLU A 69 -13.81 -17.17 -33.00
N SER A 70 -14.44 -17.57 -34.12
CA SER A 70 -15.05 -18.89 -34.39
C SER A 70 -16.25 -19.39 -33.55
N ASN A 71 -17.47 -19.16 -34.06
CA ASN A 71 -18.36 -20.21 -34.59
C ASN A 71 -19.61 -19.57 -35.24
#